data_AF-A0AAW0DY27-F1
#
_entry.id   AF-A0AAW0DY27-F1
#
_cell.length_a   1.000
_cell.length_b   1.000
_cell.length_c   1.000
_cell.angle_alpha   90.00
_cell.angle_beta   90.00
_cell.angle_gamma   90.00
#
_symmetry.space_group_name_H-M   'P 1'
#
loop_
_entity.id
_entity.type
_entity.pdbx_description
1 polymer ?
#
loop_
_entity_poly.entity_id
_entity_poly.type
_entity_poly.pdbx_seq_one_letter_code
_entity_poly.pdbx_strand_id
1 'polypeptide(L)'
;MAGERPFIQSDIAQLGSARRKPYEDIINAQISKFPKGMNLRKTSIPDMQKLLLDPRLGFTTIQPLAAIPSPGVREHASPSPSQTSVPPSGSDLPPSIIIVFNPYTTLTFEFLANSVTPRQTRAVQLLIQDSRGPSGISNVSQRVLLAFADAEDCDNGEWRASSSEVFSELQASFGRLQGAGKIGIPDREDNKYTEFFVTFNSAENEQVFAPSMSNIIIPRTNRLELRVEHHPNLLPTSSQTKTEMIPAESNSPRSTSTLPKIPDDAVKWLQEKIEKRTGYATFNSNRNKVLQNRERVEFWKFAAQVVTMFHKTAWPSSILSISSTKTITMDAIQKALRIGATTLNDAVKMTRIVEIYTREGPNYSEEVDSETRKAEEPLENVGASTLMAFLQQWAGNHPIVEN
;
A
#
# COMPACT_ATOMS: atom_id res chain seq x y z
N MET A 1 -35.71 -13.31 20.60
CA MET A 1 -34.72 -14.34 20.18
C MET A 1 -34.67 -14.31 18.67
N ALA A 2 -33.51 -14.12 18.06
CA ALA A 2 -33.38 -14.20 16.61
C ALA A 2 -33.55 -15.66 16.18
N GLY A 3 -34.52 -15.93 15.30
CA GLY A 3 -34.74 -17.28 14.77
C GLY A 3 -33.64 -17.66 13.79
N GLU A 4 -33.18 -18.91 13.85
CA GLU A 4 -32.29 -19.46 12.83
C GLU A 4 -33.01 -19.51 11.48
N ARG A 5 -32.34 -19.04 10.41
CA ARG A 5 -32.83 -19.15 9.04
C ARG A 5 -31.77 -19.74 8.11
N PRO A 6 -32.14 -20.35 6.97
CA PRO A 6 -31.19 -20.78 5.96
C PRO A 6 -30.33 -19.62 5.44
N PHE A 7 -29.10 -19.93 5.01
CA PHE A 7 -28.25 -18.97 4.31
C PHE A 7 -28.83 -18.60 2.94
N ILE A 8 -28.67 -17.33 2.58
CA ILE A 8 -29.02 -16.80 1.26
C ILE A 8 -27.82 -16.07 0.64
N GLN A 9 -27.90 -15.75 -0.66
CA GLN A 9 -26.80 -15.13 -1.40
C GLN A 9 -26.30 -13.82 -0.78
N SER A 10 -27.20 -13.02 -0.18
CA SER A 10 -26.82 -11.76 0.48
C SER A 10 -25.93 -11.96 1.71
N ASP A 11 -26.08 -13.08 2.43
CA ASP A 11 -25.24 -13.40 3.59
C ASP A 11 -23.80 -13.67 3.13
N ILE A 12 -23.64 -14.36 2.00
CA ILE A 12 -22.33 -14.63 1.38
C ILE A 12 -21.66 -13.33 0.93
N ALA A 13 -22.43 -12.38 0.39
CA ALA A 13 -21.91 -11.07 0.00
C ALA A 13 -21.39 -10.28 1.22
N GLN A 14 -22.07 -10.36 2.37
CA GLN A 14 -21.66 -9.70 3.61
C GLN A 14 -20.38 -10.30 4.23
N LEU A 15 -20.14 -11.61 4.06
CA LEU A 15 -18.93 -12.26 4.55
C LEU A 15 -17.66 -11.84 3.78
N GLY A 16 -17.82 -11.21 2.62
CA GLY A 16 -16.73 -10.81 1.74
C GLY A 16 -16.13 -11.98 0.95
N SER A 17 -15.81 -11.76 -0.32
CA SER A 17 -15.28 -12.80 -1.21
C SER A 17 -13.83 -13.20 -0.91
N ALA A 18 -13.09 -12.35 -0.18
CA ALA A 18 -11.63 -12.47 -0.06
C ALA A 18 -11.12 -13.13 1.24
N ARG A 19 -11.97 -13.38 2.24
CA ARG A 19 -11.51 -13.85 3.56
C ARG A 19 -12.06 -15.24 3.85
N ARG A 20 -11.18 -16.24 4.03
CA ARG A 20 -11.53 -17.65 4.29
C ARG A 20 -12.10 -17.89 5.69
N LYS A 21 -11.53 -17.23 6.69
CA LYS A 21 -11.80 -17.47 8.12
C LYS A 21 -13.29 -17.39 8.50
N PRO A 22 -14.07 -16.37 8.05
CA PRO A 22 -15.50 -16.31 8.35
C PRO A 22 -16.30 -17.54 7.89
N TYR A 23 -15.97 -18.10 6.72
CA TYR A 23 -16.61 -19.31 6.22
C TYR A 23 -16.25 -20.54 7.08
N GLU A 24 -14.99 -20.66 7.49
CA GLU A 24 -14.53 -21.75 8.36
C GLU A 24 -15.19 -21.67 9.74
N ASP A 25 -15.33 -20.48 10.31
CA ASP A 25 -15.95 -20.28 11.63
C ASP A 25 -17.43 -20.72 11.60
N ILE A 26 -18.18 -20.36 10.55
CA ILE A 26 -19.59 -20.78 10.37
C ILE A 26 -19.68 -22.31 10.19
N ILE A 27 -18.83 -22.89 9.34
CA ILE A 27 -18.86 -24.33 9.07
C ILE A 27 -18.44 -25.13 10.32
N ASN A 28 -17.45 -24.66 11.07
CA ASN A 28 -17.01 -25.30 12.32
C ASN A 28 -18.10 -25.26 13.39
N ALA A 29 -18.84 -24.15 13.50
CA ALA A 29 -19.98 -24.04 14.42
C ALA A 29 -21.09 -25.05 14.11
N GLN A 30 -21.21 -25.48 12.85
CA GLN A 30 -22.22 -26.44 12.38
C GLN A 30 -21.58 -27.66 11.72
N ILE A 31 -20.46 -28.14 12.26
CA ILE A 31 -19.63 -29.19 11.63
C ILE A 31 -20.39 -30.50 11.41
N SER A 32 -21.45 -30.77 12.17
CA SER A 32 -22.34 -31.92 11.99
C SER A 32 -23.09 -31.92 10.65
N LYS A 33 -23.27 -30.75 10.03
CA LYS A 33 -23.90 -30.55 8.71
C LYS A 33 -22.90 -30.66 7.56
N PHE A 34 -21.60 -30.73 7.86
CA PHE A 34 -20.56 -30.78 6.84
C PHE A 34 -20.45 -32.18 6.21
N PRO A 35 -20.31 -32.29 4.86
CA PRO A 35 -20.24 -33.60 4.19
C PRO A 35 -19.11 -34.50 4.71
N LYS A 36 -19.45 -35.74 5.07
CA LYS A 36 -18.48 -36.74 5.50
C LYS A 36 -17.48 -37.04 4.38
N GLY A 37 -16.18 -37.00 4.70
CA GLY A 37 -15.10 -37.27 3.74
C GLY A 37 -14.50 -36.04 3.07
N MET A 38 -15.09 -34.84 3.23
CA MET A 38 -14.45 -33.59 2.85
C MET A 38 -13.48 -33.10 3.95
N ASN A 39 -12.40 -32.45 3.55
CA ASN A 39 -11.47 -31.79 4.46
C ASN A 39 -11.67 -30.27 4.39
N LEU A 40 -12.20 -29.68 5.46
CA LEU A 40 -12.51 -28.25 5.54
C LEU A 40 -11.31 -27.36 5.19
N ARG A 41 -10.09 -27.72 5.63
CA ARG A 41 -8.86 -26.95 5.36
C ARG A 41 -8.43 -27.00 3.90
N LYS A 42 -8.92 -27.98 3.13
CA LYS A 42 -8.63 -28.14 1.69
C LYS A 42 -9.75 -27.66 0.78
N THR A 43 -10.97 -27.46 1.31
CA THR A 43 -12.11 -26.96 0.54
C THR A 43 -11.86 -25.50 0.09
N SER A 44 -12.13 -25.17 -1.17
CA SER A 44 -11.96 -23.81 -1.70
C SER A 44 -13.06 -22.86 -1.18
N ILE A 45 -12.84 -21.54 -1.21
CA ILE A 45 -13.88 -20.57 -0.80
C ILE A 45 -15.15 -20.71 -1.67
N PRO A 46 -15.08 -20.82 -3.01
CA PRO A 46 -16.28 -21.05 -3.83
C PRO A 46 -17.05 -22.33 -3.45
N ASP A 47 -16.35 -23.40 -3.07
CA ASP A 47 -17.00 -24.62 -2.63
C ASP A 47 -17.64 -24.46 -1.24
N MET A 48 -16.98 -23.75 -0.32
CA MET A 48 -17.59 -23.38 0.97
C MET A 48 -18.88 -22.57 0.78
N GLN A 49 -18.89 -21.61 -0.15
CA GLN A 49 -20.08 -20.81 -0.48
C GLN A 49 -21.21 -21.70 -1.00
N LYS A 50 -20.91 -22.63 -1.93
CA LYS A 50 -21.90 -23.60 -2.43
C LYS A 50 -22.45 -24.49 -1.32
N LEU A 51 -21.61 -24.94 -0.39
CA LEU A 51 -22.03 -25.76 0.75
C LEU A 51 -22.97 -25.00 1.69
N LEU A 52 -22.66 -23.74 2.01
CA LEU A 52 -23.52 -22.92 2.86
C LEU A 52 -24.88 -22.63 2.22
N LEU A 53 -24.91 -22.47 0.89
CA LEU A 53 -26.14 -22.21 0.13
C LEU A 53 -26.95 -23.47 -0.22
N ASP A 54 -26.43 -24.69 -0.01
CA ASP A 54 -27.14 -25.93 -0.33
C ASP A 54 -28.24 -26.21 0.73
N PRO A 55 -29.54 -26.13 0.37
CA PRO A 55 -30.63 -26.34 1.33
C PRO A 55 -30.63 -27.75 1.93
N ARG A 56 -30.03 -28.73 1.24
CA ARG A 56 -30.00 -30.13 1.67
C ARG A 56 -29.04 -30.37 2.83
N LEU A 57 -28.03 -29.52 2.99
CA LEU A 57 -27.09 -29.58 4.10
C LEU A 57 -27.63 -28.86 5.34
N GLY A 58 -28.57 -27.94 5.14
CA GLY A 58 -29.32 -27.30 6.22
C GLY A 58 -28.53 -26.30 7.06
N PHE A 59 -27.47 -25.67 6.53
CA PHE A 59 -26.74 -24.62 7.25
C PHE A 59 -27.65 -23.43 7.56
N THR A 60 -27.57 -22.93 8.79
CA THR A 60 -28.41 -21.82 9.28
C THR A 60 -27.57 -20.64 9.77
N THR A 61 -28.12 -19.43 9.69
CA THR A 61 -27.52 -18.20 10.23
C THR A 61 -28.48 -17.51 11.21
N ILE A 62 -27.92 -16.82 12.19
CA ILE A 62 -28.65 -16.04 13.21
C ILE A 62 -28.57 -14.54 12.89
N GLN A 63 -27.80 -14.14 11.87
CA GLN A 63 -27.50 -12.74 11.60
C GLN A 63 -28.76 -11.97 11.16
N PRO A 64 -29.23 -10.97 11.94
CA PRO A 64 -30.36 -10.15 11.56
C PRO A 64 -29.94 -9.26 10.39
N LEU A 65 -30.61 -9.38 9.25
CA LEU A 65 -30.54 -8.34 8.22
C LEU A 65 -31.25 -7.12 8.80
N ALA A 66 -30.53 -6.00 8.94
CA ALA A 66 -31.17 -4.70 9.00
C ALA A 66 -32.06 -4.60 7.75
N ALA A 67 -33.37 -4.48 7.94
CA ALA A 67 -34.31 -4.33 6.85
C ALA A 67 -33.87 -3.09 6.05
N ILE A 68 -33.51 -3.30 4.79
CA ILE A 68 -33.29 -2.22 3.84
C ILE A 68 -34.60 -1.42 3.81
N PRO A 69 -34.62 -0.13 4.20
CA PRO A 69 -35.84 0.65 4.09
C PRO A 69 -36.22 0.70 2.62
N SER A 70 -37.38 0.14 2.28
CA SER A 70 -38.00 0.28 0.98
C SER A 70 -38.01 1.77 0.60
N PRO A 71 -37.67 2.14 -0.65
CA PRO A 71 -37.71 3.53 -1.06
C PRO A 71 -39.15 4.02 -1.00
N GLY A 72 -39.44 4.79 0.05
CA GLY A 72 -40.70 5.50 0.21
C GLY A 72 -40.85 6.51 -0.91
N VAL A 73 -41.98 6.40 -1.60
CA VAL A 73 -42.51 7.36 -2.57
C VAL A 73 -42.44 8.77 -1.96
N ARG A 74 -41.61 9.65 -2.52
CA ARG A 74 -41.59 11.07 -2.19
C ARG A 74 -42.84 11.72 -2.79
N GLU A 75 -43.82 12.02 -1.95
CA GLU A 75 -44.86 12.98 -2.27
C GLU A 75 -44.23 14.38 -2.39
N HIS A 76 -44.46 15.00 -3.54
CA HIS A 76 -44.16 16.39 -3.82
C HIS A 76 -45.09 17.29 -3.01
N ALA A 77 -44.56 18.00 -2.01
CA ALA A 77 -45.21 19.18 -1.46
C ALA A 77 -44.46 20.43 -1.93
N SER A 78 -45.21 21.30 -2.63
CA SER A 78 -44.82 22.64 -3.07
C SER A 78 -44.55 23.57 -1.89
N PRO A 79 -43.71 24.60 -2.06
CA PRO A 79 -43.94 25.88 -1.40
C PRO A 79 -44.15 27.01 -2.42
N SER A 80 -45.23 27.75 -2.17
CA SER A 80 -45.59 28.99 -2.85
C SER A 80 -44.75 30.18 -2.35
N PRO A 81 -44.73 31.30 -3.10
CA PRO A 81 -43.75 32.37 -2.96
C PRO A 81 -44.23 33.48 -2.01
N SER A 82 -43.30 34.24 -1.44
CA SER A 82 -43.57 35.61 -1.02
C SER A 82 -42.31 36.47 -1.13
N GLN A 83 -42.46 37.50 -1.96
CA GLN A 83 -41.56 38.63 -2.17
C GLN A 83 -41.46 39.48 -0.89
N THR A 84 -40.41 40.30 -0.75
CA THR A 84 -40.49 41.78 -0.91
C THR A 84 -39.28 42.48 -0.28
N SER A 85 -38.87 43.56 -0.95
CA SER A 85 -38.14 44.77 -0.48
C SER A 85 -36.62 44.77 -0.28
N VAL A 86 -36.00 45.49 -1.22
CA VAL A 86 -34.73 46.22 -1.30
C VAL A 86 -35.01 47.69 -0.85
N PRO A 87 -34.09 48.70 -0.75
CA PRO A 87 -32.66 48.91 -0.34
C PRO A 87 -32.59 49.96 0.84
N PRO A 88 -31.53 50.79 1.13
CA PRO A 88 -30.28 51.05 0.40
C PRO A 88 -28.95 51.34 1.15
N SER A 89 -27.90 51.34 0.32
CA SER A 89 -26.70 52.20 0.34
C SER A 89 -25.80 52.25 1.58
N GLY A 90 -24.53 51.94 1.34
CA GLY A 90 -23.39 52.27 2.19
C GLY A 90 -22.10 51.93 1.48
N SER A 91 -21.53 52.92 0.79
CA SER A 91 -20.14 52.95 0.35
C SER A 91 -19.18 52.82 1.53
N ASP A 92 -18.10 52.06 1.36
CA ASP A 92 -16.78 52.44 1.90
C ASP A 92 -15.66 51.64 1.22
N LEU A 93 -14.75 52.38 0.58
CA LEU A 93 -13.47 51.92 0.05
C LEU A 93 -12.45 51.84 1.19
N PRO A 94 -11.56 50.82 1.24
CA PRO A 94 -10.32 50.95 2.00
C PRO A 94 -9.18 51.52 1.14
N PRO A 95 -8.21 52.22 1.78
CA PRO A 95 -7.27 53.11 1.11
C PRO A 95 -6.05 52.41 0.50
N SER A 96 -5.50 53.08 -0.51
CA SER A 96 -4.24 52.81 -1.21
C SER A 96 -3.06 52.63 -0.25
N ILE A 97 -2.32 51.54 -0.44
CA ILE A 97 -1.01 51.32 0.17
C ILE A 97 0.02 52.21 -0.53
N ILE A 98 0.61 53.14 0.22
CA ILE A 98 1.76 53.94 -0.19
C ILE A 98 3.03 53.09 -0.02
N ILE A 99 3.68 52.75 -1.13
CA ILE A 99 5.03 52.17 -1.12
C ILE A 99 6.03 53.34 -1.06
N VAL A 100 6.69 53.49 0.09
CA VAL A 100 7.81 54.43 0.28
C VAL A 100 9.08 53.78 -0.27
N PHE A 101 9.61 54.33 -1.36
CA PHE A 101 10.94 53.99 -1.88
C PHE A 101 12.03 54.60 -1.00
N ASN A 102 12.92 53.75 -0.48
CA ASN A 102 14.15 54.17 0.19
C ASN A 102 15.31 54.16 -0.83
N PRO A 103 15.98 55.30 -1.10
CA PRO A 103 17.08 55.37 -2.06
C PRO A 103 18.44 55.24 -1.34
N TYR A 104 18.86 54.01 -1.08
CA TYR A 104 20.28 53.71 -0.89
C TYR A 104 20.65 52.50 -1.75
N THR A 105 20.73 52.77 -3.04
CA THR A 105 21.39 51.93 -4.04
C THR A 105 22.90 51.90 -3.77
N THR A 106 23.40 50.74 -3.35
CA THR A 106 24.77 50.33 -3.67
C THR A 106 24.68 49.34 -4.82
N LEU A 107 25.05 49.82 -6.01
CA LEU A 107 25.20 49.05 -7.24
C LEU A 107 26.30 47.98 -7.03
N THR A 108 25.91 46.73 -6.93
CA THR A 108 26.81 45.59 -7.13
C THR A 108 26.32 44.75 -8.30
N PHE A 109 27.17 44.75 -9.33
CA PHE A 109 27.19 43.96 -10.56
C PHE A 109 26.25 42.73 -10.61
N GLU A 110 25.31 42.78 -11.55
CA GLU A 110 24.49 41.65 -11.98
C GLU A 110 25.39 40.55 -12.57
N PHE A 111 25.53 39.45 -11.83
CA PHE A 111 25.69 38.14 -12.45
C PHE A 111 24.28 37.57 -12.58
N LEU A 112 23.84 37.28 -13.81
CA LEU A 112 22.58 36.59 -14.13
C LEU A 112 22.61 35.16 -13.57
N ALA A 113 22.49 35.02 -12.25
CA ALA A 113 22.01 33.82 -11.63
C ALA A 113 20.48 33.94 -11.66
N ASN A 114 19.83 33.10 -12.46
CA ASN A 114 18.39 32.86 -12.35
C ASN A 114 18.07 32.70 -10.86
N SER A 115 17.44 33.71 -10.25
CA SER A 115 17.01 33.67 -8.87
C SER A 115 15.87 32.66 -8.80
N VAL A 116 16.23 31.38 -8.64
CA VAL A 116 15.29 30.32 -8.32
C VAL A 116 14.78 30.66 -6.94
N THR A 117 13.66 31.38 -6.88
CA THR A 117 12.89 31.51 -5.65
C THR A 117 12.69 30.09 -5.11
N PRO A 118 13.12 29.79 -3.87
CA PRO A 118 13.02 28.44 -3.34
C PRO A 118 11.56 28.01 -3.40
N ARG A 119 11.28 26.97 -4.19
CA ARG A 119 9.93 26.39 -4.29
C ARG A 119 9.51 25.97 -2.88
N GLN A 120 8.38 26.49 -2.41
CA GLN A 120 7.82 26.08 -1.14
C GLN A 120 7.40 24.61 -1.26
N THR A 121 7.99 23.72 -0.47
CA THR A 121 7.59 22.31 -0.41
C THR A 121 6.75 22.04 0.84
N ARG A 122 5.85 21.07 0.75
CA ARG A 122 5.01 20.62 1.86
C ARG A 122 5.04 19.10 1.94
N ALA A 123 5.02 18.59 3.16
CA ALA A 123 4.96 17.16 3.40
C ALA A 123 3.53 16.66 3.25
N VAL A 124 3.33 15.65 2.41
CA VAL A 124 2.03 15.03 2.12
C VAL A 124 2.10 13.54 2.42
N GLN A 125 1.07 13.03 3.07
CA GLN A 125 0.89 11.59 3.28
C GLN A 125 0.08 11.01 2.11
N LEU A 126 0.69 10.14 1.30
CA LEU A 126 0.01 9.37 0.27
C LEU A 126 -0.52 8.07 0.88
N LEU A 127 -1.81 7.81 0.71
CA LEU A 127 -2.51 6.60 1.13
C LEU A 127 -2.95 5.85 -0.13
N ILE A 128 -2.25 4.77 -0.47
CA ILE A 128 -2.42 4.05 -1.72
C ILE A 128 -3.15 2.74 -1.45
N GLN A 129 -4.26 2.52 -2.14
CA GLN A 129 -5.03 1.29 -2.10
C GLN A 129 -4.97 0.60 -3.47
N ASP A 130 -4.09 -0.38 -3.63
CA ASP A 130 -3.91 -1.12 -4.88
C ASP A 130 -4.71 -2.43 -4.88
N SER A 131 -5.76 -2.48 -5.71
CA SER A 131 -6.67 -3.62 -5.85
C SER A 131 -6.34 -4.53 -7.04
N ARG A 132 -5.26 -4.26 -7.78
CA ARG A 132 -4.91 -5.02 -8.99
C ARG A 132 -4.28 -6.39 -8.72
N GLY A 133 -3.82 -6.62 -7.49
CA GLY A 133 -3.09 -7.83 -7.11
C GLY A 133 -3.99 -9.07 -7.02
N PRO A 134 -3.48 -10.27 -7.40
CA PRO A 134 -4.22 -11.53 -7.23
C PRO A 134 -4.48 -11.89 -5.76
N SER A 135 -3.70 -11.29 -4.84
CA SER A 135 -3.83 -11.42 -3.39
C SER A 135 -4.88 -10.48 -2.78
N GLY A 136 -5.62 -9.72 -3.59
CA GLY A 136 -6.60 -8.72 -3.13
C GLY A 136 -5.98 -7.34 -2.94
N ILE A 137 -6.61 -6.54 -2.06
CA ILE A 137 -6.28 -5.14 -1.81
C ILE A 137 -4.96 -5.03 -1.02
N SER A 138 -4.01 -4.27 -1.55
CA SER A 138 -2.77 -3.87 -0.89
C SER A 138 -2.85 -2.41 -0.47
N ASN A 139 -2.60 -2.12 0.81
CA ASN A 139 -2.57 -0.76 1.33
C ASN A 139 -1.12 -0.34 1.59
N VAL A 140 -0.75 0.83 1.09
CA VAL A 140 0.56 1.45 1.30
C VAL A 140 0.35 2.87 1.79
N SER A 141 1.09 3.28 2.82
CA SER A 141 1.02 4.63 3.37
C SER A 141 2.43 5.18 3.43
N GLN A 142 2.66 6.34 2.82
CA GLN A 142 3.99 6.94 2.71
C GLN A 142 3.95 8.46 2.76
N ARG A 143 5.06 9.06 3.22
CA ARG A 143 5.21 10.51 3.28
C ARG A 143 6.15 10.98 2.17
N VAL A 144 5.72 11.98 1.41
CA VAL A 144 6.47 12.60 0.30
C VAL A 144 6.57 14.11 0.51
N LEU A 145 7.54 14.76 -0.13
CA LEU A 145 7.66 16.21 -0.17
C LEU A 145 7.25 16.68 -1.56
N LEU A 146 6.26 17.55 -1.64
CA LEU A 146 5.73 18.05 -2.90
C LEU A 146 5.85 19.57 -2.95
N ALA A 147 6.23 20.11 -4.10
CA ALA A 147 6.21 21.54 -4.34
C ALA A 147 4.77 22.05 -4.40
N PHE A 148 4.54 23.14 -3.69
CA PHE A 148 3.33 23.93 -3.80
C PHE A 148 3.28 24.55 -5.20
N ALA A 149 2.26 24.20 -5.99
CA ALA A 149 2.03 24.84 -7.28
C ALA A 149 1.30 26.16 -7.08
N ASP A 150 0.08 26.10 -6.55
CA ASP A 150 -0.78 27.24 -6.22
C ASP A 150 -1.94 26.81 -5.30
N ALA A 151 -2.88 27.72 -5.03
CA ALA A 151 -4.13 27.43 -4.35
C ALA A 151 -5.35 28.04 -5.08
N GLU A 152 -5.27 28.18 -6.41
CA GLU A 152 -6.40 28.70 -7.19
C GLU A 152 -7.50 27.64 -7.32
N ASP A 153 -8.76 28.08 -7.27
CA ASP A 153 -9.96 27.23 -7.35
C ASP A 153 -10.01 26.10 -6.30
N CYS A 154 -9.27 26.28 -5.20
CA CYS A 154 -9.21 25.34 -4.08
C CYS A 154 -10.04 25.86 -2.90
N ASP A 155 -10.64 24.95 -2.11
CA ASP A 155 -11.29 25.35 -0.86
C ASP A 155 -10.25 25.83 0.17
N ASN A 156 -10.70 26.53 1.21
CA ASN A 156 -9.81 27.12 2.20
C ASN A 156 -8.91 26.06 2.89
N GLY A 157 -7.61 26.13 2.60
CA GLY A 157 -6.58 25.23 3.11
C GLY A 157 -6.22 24.06 2.19
N GLU A 158 -6.96 23.83 1.11
CA GLU A 158 -6.54 22.98 0.00
C GLU A 158 -5.47 23.69 -0.83
N TRP A 159 -4.67 22.93 -1.57
CA TRP A 159 -3.65 23.47 -2.47
C TRP A 159 -3.34 22.50 -3.60
N ARG A 160 -2.78 22.96 -4.71
CA ARG A 160 -2.48 22.11 -5.87
C ARG A 160 -1.01 21.72 -5.91
N ALA A 161 -0.73 20.45 -6.22
CA ALA A 161 0.60 19.93 -6.52
C ALA A 161 0.63 19.40 -7.96
N SER A 162 1.80 19.42 -8.60
CA SER A 162 1.95 18.83 -9.93
C SER A 162 1.67 17.33 -9.88
N SER A 163 0.81 16.83 -10.77
CA SER A 163 0.51 15.39 -10.86
C SER A 163 1.78 14.58 -11.12
N SER A 164 2.62 15.06 -12.05
CA SER A 164 3.89 14.43 -12.40
C SER A 164 4.86 14.36 -11.22
N GLU A 165 4.82 15.34 -10.32
CA GLU A 165 5.67 15.36 -9.12
C GLU A 165 5.15 14.37 -8.08
N VAL A 166 3.83 14.36 -7.83
CA VAL A 166 3.18 13.37 -6.95
C VAL A 166 3.55 11.94 -7.37
N PHE A 167 3.41 11.65 -8.67
CA PHE A 167 3.69 10.32 -9.19
C PHE A 167 5.19 10.03 -9.33
N SER A 168 6.04 11.03 -9.59
CA SER A 168 7.49 10.87 -9.54
C SER A 168 7.97 10.50 -8.13
N GLU A 169 7.50 11.21 -7.11
CA GLU A 169 7.79 10.89 -5.70
C GLU A 169 7.23 9.52 -5.30
N LEU A 170 6.03 9.17 -5.78
CA LEU A 170 5.48 7.83 -5.62
C LEU A 170 6.37 6.75 -6.26
N GLN A 171 6.90 6.98 -7.46
CA GLN A 171 7.76 6.01 -8.14
C GLN A 171 9.16 5.93 -7.51
N ALA A 172 9.66 7.01 -6.90
CA ALA A 172 10.89 7.04 -6.14
C ALA A 172 10.79 6.33 -4.77
N SER A 173 9.57 6.07 -4.30
CA SER A 173 9.28 5.50 -2.98
C SER A 173 9.07 3.97 -2.97
N PHE A 174 8.82 3.40 -1.78
CA PHE A 174 8.46 1.99 -1.63
C PHE A 174 7.04 1.65 -2.11
N GLY A 175 6.14 2.65 -2.19
CA GLY A 175 4.79 2.52 -2.72
C GLY A 175 4.69 2.56 -4.24
N ARG A 176 5.83 2.52 -4.94
CA ARG A 176 5.89 2.50 -6.40
C ARG A 176 4.94 1.48 -7.01
N LEU A 177 4.16 1.95 -7.96
CA LEU A 177 3.16 1.18 -8.69
C LEU A 177 3.79 0.64 -9.98
N GLN A 178 3.37 -0.55 -10.42
CA GLN A 178 3.81 -1.15 -11.68
C GLN A 178 2.64 -1.42 -12.61
N GLY A 179 2.89 -1.35 -13.92
CA GLY A 179 1.90 -1.67 -14.94
C GLY A 179 0.82 -0.59 -15.10
N ALA A 180 -0.20 -0.92 -15.88
CA ALA A 180 -1.35 -0.04 -16.09
C ALA A 180 -2.31 -0.12 -14.90
N GLY A 181 -2.88 1.02 -14.53
CA GLY A 181 -3.91 1.12 -13.50
C GLY A 181 -4.80 2.33 -13.73
N LYS A 182 -6.00 2.27 -13.17
CA LYS A 182 -6.87 3.42 -13.04
C LYS A 182 -6.66 4.01 -11.65
N ILE A 183 -6.38 5.31 -11.55
CA ILE A 183 -6.16 6.03 -10.30
C ILE A 183 -7.32 6.97 -10.04
N GLY A 184 -7.96 6.86 -8.87
CA GLY A 184 -9.03 7.75 -8.41
C GLY A 184 -8.59 8.63 -7.24
N ILE A 185 -9.00 9.91 -7.26
CA ILE A 185 -8.69 10.95 -6.24
C ILE A 185 -9.91 11.89 -6.08
N PRO A 186 -10.28 12.38 -4.88
CA PRO A 186 -9.82 12.00 -3.54
C PRO A 186 -10.63 10.82 -2.96
N ASP A 187 -11.97 10.84 -3.08
CA ASP A 187 -12.87 9.71 -2.77
C ASP A 187 -13.93 9.60 -3.86
N ARG A 188 -14.40 8.39 -4.15
CA ARG A 188 -15.42 8.11 -5.19
C ARG A 188 -16.78 8.73 -4.89
N GLU A 189 -17.04 9.00 -3.61
CA GLU A 189 -18.26 9.69 -3.16
C GLU A 189 -18.15 11.22 -3.23
N ASP A 190 -16.94 11.75 -3.44
CA ASP A 190 -16.69 13.19 -3.59
C ASP A 190 -17.12 13.66 -4.98
N ASN A 191 -17.78 14.82 -5.07
CA ASN A 191 -18.13 15.44 -6.35
C ASN A 191 -16.89 15.93 -7.12
N LYS A 192 -15.74 16.06 -6.45
CA LYS A 192 -14.42 16.34 -7.03
C LYS A 192 -13.69 15.07 -7.49
N TYR A 193 -14.31 13.89 -7.39
CA TYR A 193 -13.70 12.63 -7.80
C TYR A 193 -13.25 12.68 -9.25
N THR A 194 -11.96 12.45 -9.46
CA THR A 194 -11.36 12.40 -10.78
C THR A 194 -10.60 11.09 -10.96
N GLU A 195 -10.75 10.52 -12.16
CA GLU A 195 -10.13 9.25 -12.55
C GLU A 195 -9.13 9.44 -13.68
N PHE A 196 -8.00 8.75 -13.58
CA PHE A 196 -6.94 8.80 -14.58
C PHE A 196 -6.46 7.40 -14.91
N PHE A 197 -6.10 7.20 -16.16
CA PHE A 197 -5.29 6.07 -16.57
C PHE A 197 -3.84 6.45 -16.41
N VAL A 198 -3.12 5.62 -15.67
CA VAL A 198 -1.67 5.75 -15.50
C VAL A 198 -1.03 4.43 -15.86
N THR A 199 -0.05 4.49 -16.75
CA THR A 199 0.84 3.37 -17.01
C THR A 199 2.21 3.67 -16.44
N PHE A 200 2.62 2.85 -15.48
CA PHE A 200 3.95 2.92 -14.89
C PHE A 200 4.86 1.94 -15.64
N ASN A 201 5.60 2.45 -16.62
CA ASN A 201 6.60 1.65 -17.33
C ASN A 201 7.90 1.59 -16.53
N SER A 202 8.25 0.39 -16.04
CA SER A 202 9.48 0.18 -15.25
C SER A 202 10.76 0.30 -16.06
N ALA A 203 10.69 0.31 -17.39
CA ALA A 203 11.85 0.34 -18.27
C ALA A 203 12.30 1.77 -18.63
N GLU A 204 11.37 2.73 -18.68
CA GLU A 204 11.62 4.05 -19.28
C GLU A 204 11.37 5.23 -18.33
N ASN A 205 10.91 4.98 -17.09
CA ASN A 205 10.43 6.02 -16.16
C ASN A 205 9.36 6.95 -16.75
N GLU A 206 8.83 6.64 -17.92
CA GLU A 206 7.85 7.46 -18.61
C GLU A 206 6.46 7.14 -18.04
N GLN A 207 5.79 8.18 -17.57
CA GLN A 207 4.45 8.10 -16.99
C GLN A 207 3.48 8.67 -18.02
N VAL A 208 2.67 7.79 -18.60
CA VAL A 208 1.62 8.22 -19.53
C VAL A 208 0.32 8.42 -18.75
N PHE A 209 -0.16 9.66 -18.74
CA PHE A 209 -1.41 10.07 -18.10
C PHE A 209 -2.51 10.26 -19.15
N ALA A 210 -3.69 9.69 -18.91
CA ALA A 210 -4.89 9.98 -19.72
C ALA A 210 -6.15 10.10 -18.84
N PRO A 211 -6.87 11.25 -18.86
CA PRO A 211 -6.50 12.50 -19.52
C PRO A 211 -5.26 13.15 -18.87
N SER A 212 -4.59 14.04 -19.62
CA SER A 212 -3.43 14.79 -19.11
C SER A 212 -3.88 15.77 -18.02
N MET A 213 -3.65 15.41 -16.76
CA MET A 213 -3.85 16.32 -15.64
C MET A 213 -2.55 17.01 -15.30
N SER A 214 -2.52 18.34 -15.26
CA SER A 214 -1.34 19.08 -14.81
C SER A 214 -1.19 19.04 -13.28
N ASN A 215 -2.30 19.15 -12.55
CA ASN A 215 -2.30 19.38 -11.12
C ASN A 215 -3.31 18.50 -10.37
N ILE A 216 -2.95 18.08 -9.15
CA ILE A 216 -3.79 17.33 -8.19
C ILE A 216 -4.07 18.22 -6.99
N ILE A 217 -5.32 18.26 -6.53
CA ILE A 217 -5.70 18.96 -5.29
C ILE A 217 -5.26 18.13 -4.09
N ILE A 218 -4.48 18.75 -3.22
CA ILE A 218 -4.05 18.23 -1.93
C ILE A 218 -4.98 18.79 -0.85
N PRO A 219 -5.70 17.91 -0.10
CA PRO A 219 -6.59 18.35 0.96
C PRO A 219 -5.86 19.11 2.08
N ARG A 220 -6.60 19.91 2.84
CA ARG A 220 -6.07 20.64 4.02
C ARG A 220 -5.36 19.74 5.05
N THR A 221 -5.76 18.47 5.12
CA THR A 221 -5.14 17.45 5.99
C THR A 221 -3.75 17.03 5.52
N ASN A 222 -3.32 17.44 4.32
CA ASN A 222 -2.13 16.96 3.62
C ASN A 222 -2.12 15.43 3.48
N ARG A 223 -3.30 14.85 3.24
CA ARG A 223 -3.47 13.42 3.00
C ARG A 223 -4.14 13.22 1.66
N LEU A 224 -3.48 12.45 0.80
CA LEU A 224 -3.96 12.16 -0.54
C LEU A 224 -4.23 10.66 -0.66
N GLU A 225 -5.49 10.29 -0.82
CA GLU A 225 -5.89 8.91 -1.10
C GLU A 225 -5.79 8.62 -2.61
N LEU A 226 -5.11 7.53 -2.94
CA LEU A 226 -4.91 7.06 -4.30
C LEU A 226 -5.46 5.63 -4.40
N ARG A 227 -6.59 5.46 -5.08
CA ARG A 227 -7.15 4.11 -5.35
C ARG A 227 -6.67 3.62 -6.69
N VAL A 228 -6.03 2.45 -6.73
CA VAL A 228 -5.50 1.86 -7.95
C VAL A 228 -6.31 0.62 -8.30
N GLU A 229 -6.98 0.66 -9.46
CA GLU A 229 -7.87 -0.40 -9.93
C GLU A 229 -7.38 -1.01 -11.24
N HIS A 230 -7.85 -2.23 -11.53
CA HIS A 230 -7.54 -2.90 -12.79
C HIS A 230 -8.33 -2.29 -13.93
N HIS A 231 -7.67 -2.05 -15.07
CA HIS A 231 -8.36 -1.55 -16.25
C HIS A 231 -8.94 -2.73 -17.06
N PRO A 232 -10.27 -2.86 -17.18
CA PRO A 232 -10.90 -4.04 -17.80
C PRO A 232 -10.60 -4.17 -19.31
N ASN A 233 -10.21 -3.09 -19.99
CA ASN A 233 -10.00 -3.10 -21.44
C ASN A 233 -8.52 -3.24 -21.87
N LEU A 234 -7.60 -3.44 -20.93
CA LEU A 234 -6.19 -3.76 -21.24
C LEU A 234 -5.94 -5.25 -20.99
N LEU A 235 -6.54 -6.09 -21.84
CA LEU A 235 -6.14 -7.50 -21.91
C LEU A 235 -4.64 -7.56 -22.25
N PRO A 236 -3.85 -8.39 -21.55
CA PRO A 236 -2.45 -8.60 -21.93
C PRO A 236 -2.44 -9.16 -23.35
N THR A 237 -1.95 -8.37 -24.29
CA THR A 237 -1.70 -8.80 -25.66
C THR A 237 -0.52 -9.77 -25.63
N SER A 238 -0.79 -11.00 -25.19
CA SER A 238 0.09 -12.13 -25.37
C SER A 238 0.04 -12.47 -26.85
N SER A 239 1.11 -12.15 -27.56
CA SER A 239 1.35 -12.56 -28.94
C SER A 239 1.35 -14.09 -29.02
N GLN A 240 0.17 -14.68 -29.23
CA GLN A 240 0.05 -16.09 -29.59
C GLN A 240 0.37 -16.23 -31.07
N THR A 241 1.60 -16.61 -31.36
CA THR A 241 1.99 -17.18 -32.65
C THR A 241 1.16 -18.44 -32.86
N LYS A 242 0.30 -18.39 -33.87
CA LYS A 242 -0.62 -19.43 -34.30
C LYS A 242 0.18 -20.57 -34.92
N THR A 243 0.54 -21.58 -34.13
CA THR A 243 1.07 -22.85 -34.65
C THR A 243 -0.07 -23.84 -34.84
N GLU A 244 -0.14 -24.31 -36.06
CA GLU A 244 -1.11 -25.20 -36.67
C GLU A 244 -1.20 -26.57 -35.96
N MET A 245 -2.41 -27.11 -35.89
CA MET A 245 -2.78 -28.34 -35.19
C MET A 245 -2.11 -29.58 -35.83
N ILE A 246 -1.44 -30.38 -34.99
CA ILE A 246 -1.28 -31.82 -35.22
C ILE A 246 -1.81 -32.54 -33.96
N PRO A 247 -2.75 -33.50 -34.09
CA PRO A 247 -3.21 -34.29 -32.96
C PRO A 247 -2.25 -35.47 -32.75
N ALA A 248 -1.51 -35.45 -31.65
CA ALA A 248 -0.80 -36.62 -31.17
C ALA A 248 -1.11 -36.81 -29.68
N GLU A 249 -1.77 -37.93 -29.37
CA GLU A 249 -1.89 -38.50 -28.05
C GLU A 249 -0.50 -38.57 -27.41
N SER A 250 -0.26 -37.77 -26.37
CA SER A 250 0.93 -37.92 -25.55
C SER A 250 0.63 -37.47 -24.13
N ASN A 251 0.70 -38.44 -23.22
CA ASN A 251 0.72 -38.28 -21.78
C ASN A 251 1.64 -37.11 -21.38
N SER A 252 1.06 -35.96 -21.02
CA SER A 252 1.83 -34.82 -20.51
C SER A 252 2.24 -35.09 -19.06
N PRO A 253 3.54 -35.16 -18.75
CA PRO A 253 3.99 -35.18 -17.38
C PRO A 253 3.73 -33.79 -16.78
N ARG A 254 3.03 -33.81 -15.65
CA ARG A 254 2.75 -32.71 -14.73
C ARG A 254 3.93 -31.73 -14.68
N SER A 255 3.78 -30.56 -15.31
CA SER A 255 4.78 -29.48 -15.26
C SER A 255 4.98 -29.05 -13.82
N THR A 256 6.07 -29.52 -13.21
CA THR A 256 6.56 -28.98 -11.96
C THR A 256 7.02 -27.55 -12.23
N SER A 257 6.26 -26.59 -11.72
CA SER A 257 6.60 -25.16 -11.72
C SER A 257 8.01 -24.99 -11.14
N THR A 258 9.00 -24.95 -12.02
CA THR A 258 10.39 -24.78 -11.63
C THR A 258 10.56 -23.30 -11.34
N LEU A 259 10.66 -22.95 -10.06
CA LEU A 259 10.87 -21.57 -9.63
C LEU A 259 12.06 -20.96 -10.41
N PRO A 260 11.95 -19.70 -10.89
CA PRO A 260 13.03 -19.05 -11.60
C PRO A 260 14.31 -19.09 -10.77
N LYS A 261 15.34 -19.79 -11.26
CA LYS A 261 16.62 -19.90 -10.55
C LYS A 261 17.37 -18.58 -10.72
N ILE A 262 17.75 -17.98 -9.61
CA ILE A 262 18.56 -16.76 -9.58
C ILE A 262 20.01 -17.14 -9.87
N PRO A 263 20.68 -16.54 -10.88
CA PRO A 263 22.08 -16.83 -11.17
C PRO A 263 23.01 -16.45 -10.01
N ASP A 264 24.07 -17.23 -9.79
CA ASP A 264 25.03 -16.99 -8.70
C ASP A 264 25.77 -15.65 -8.87
N ASP A 265 26.05 -15.24 -10.12
CA ASP A 265 26.67 -13.95 -10.42
C ASP A 265 25.78 -12.76 -10.01
N ALA A 266 24.46 -12.90 -10.14
CA ALA A 266 23.50 -11.88 -9.70
C ALA A 266 23.50 -11.74 -8.17
N VAL A 267 23.55 -12.87 -7.46
CA VAL A 267 23.66 -12.90 -5.99
C VAL A 267 25.00 -12.30 -5.54
N LYS A 268 26.11 -12.64 -6.20
CA LYS A 268 27.44 -12.12 -5.89
C LYS A 268 27.51 -10.60 -6.07
N TRP A 269 26.99 -10.09 -7.19
CA TRP A 269 26.91 -8.65 -7.43
C TRP A 269 26.11 -7.94 -6.32
N LEU A 270 24.98 -8.52 -5.93
CA LEU A 270 24.14 -7.94 -4.87
C LEU A 270 24.85 -7.98 -3.52
N GLN A 271 25.57 -9.07 -3.21
CA GLN A 271 26.39 -9.20 -2.01
C GLN A 271 27.47 -8.11 -1.97
N GLU A 272 28.22 -7.90 -3.05
CA GLU A 272 29.25 -6.83 -3.14
C GLU A 272 28.67 -5.42 -2.94
N LYS A 273 27.42 -5.19 -3.36
CA LYS A 273 26.72 -3.91 -3.14
C LYS A 273 26.27 -3.74 -1.69
N ILE A 274 25.80 -4.81 -1.06
CA ILE A 274 25.38 -4.82 0.35
C ILE A 274 26.61 -4.66 1.27
N GLU A 275 27.72 -5.31 0.95
CA GLU A 275 28.98 -5.26 1.72
C GLU A 275 29.52 -3.83 1.90
N LYS A 276 29.26 -2.96 0.93
CA LYS A 276 29.66 -1.54 0.95
C LYS A 276 28.73 -0.65 1.77
N ARG A 277 27.64 -1.18 2.33
CA ARG A 277 26.67 -0.40 3.11
C ARG A 277 27.10 -0.27 4.56
N THR A 278 26.86 0.91 5.13
CA THR A 278 27.02 1.17 6.56
C THR A 278 26.15 0.20 7.36
N GLY A 279 26.73 -0.41 8.40
CA GLY A 279 26.05 -1.41 9.24
C GLY A 279 26.23 -2.86 8.77
N TYR A 280 26.75 -3.11 7.56
CA TYR A 280 26.96 -4.48 7.08
C TYR A 280 27.92 -5.28 7.96
N ALA A 281 29.03 -4.66 8.40
CA ALA A 281 30.01 -5.33 9.25
C ALA A 281 29.37 -5.84 10.55
N THR A 282 28.58 -5.00 11.22
CA THR A 282 27.82 -5.34 12.44
C THR A 282 26.76 -6.41 12.17
N PHE A 283 26.00 -6.26 11.08
CA PHE A 283 25.01 -7.26 10.66
C PHE A 283 25.66 -8.64 10.44
N ASN A 284 26.78 -8.67 9.71
CA ASN A 284 27.48 -9.90 9.38
C ASN A 284 28.11 -10.54 10.62
N SER A 285 28.63 -9.75 11.57
CA SER A 285 29.13 -10.28 12.85
C SER A 285 28.04 -10.87 13.74
N ASN A 286 26.79 -10.45 13.54
CA ASN A 286 25.63 -10.82 14.36
C ASN A 286 24.82 -11.98 13.78
N ARG A 287 25.00 -12.32 12.50
CA ARG A 287 24.18 -13.30 11.77
C ARG A 287 24.12 -14.69 12.40
N ASN A 288 25.18 -15.13 13.07
CA ASN A 288 25.29 -16.47 13.66
C ASN A 288 25.42 -16.43 15.19
N LYS A 289 25.03 -15.32 15.82
CA LYS A 289 25.14 -15.13 17.28
C LYS A 289 23.76 -15.11 17.92
N VAL A 290 23.71 -15.45 19.21
CA VAL A 290 22.56 -15.14 20.04
C VAL A 290 22.61 -13.64 20.34
N LEU A 291 21.62 -12.91 19.84
CA LEU A 291 21.55 -11.45 19.92
C LEU A 291 20.67 -11.00 21.08
N GLN A 292 21.14 -9.98 21.81
CA GLN A 292 20.31 -9.21 22.73
C GLN A 292 19.23 -8.43 21.95
N ASN A 293 18.20 -7.93 22.64
CA ASN A 293 17.08 -7.23 22.00
C ASN A 293 17.55 -6.05 21.16
N ARG A 294 18.48 -5.24 21.69
CA ARG A 294 19.06 -4.10 20.97
C ARG A 294 19.76 -4.52 19.68
N GLU A 295 20.66 -5.49 19.76
CA GLU A 295 21.44 -5.98 18.61
C GLU A 295 20.54 -6.62 17.55
N ARG A 296 19.46 -7.27 18.00
CA ARG A 296 18.43 -7.87 17.15
C ARG A 296 17.63 -6.82 16.39
N VAL A 297 17.26 -5.73 17.05
CA VAL A 297 16.61 -4.59 16.40
C VAL A 297 17.53 -3.97 15.35
N GLU A 298 18.82 -3.79 15.66
CA GLU A 298 19.80 -3.30 14.68
C GLU A 298 19.97 -4.28 13.50
N PHE A 299 19.99 -5.58 13.76
CA PHE A 299 20.01 -6.63 12.74
C PHE A 299 18.78 -6.57 11.82
N TRP A 300 17.59 -6.43 12.40
CA TRP A 300 16.34 -6.30 11.63
C TRP A 300 16.32 -5.02 10.80
N LYS A 301 16.69 -3.87 11.41
CA LYS A 301 16.74 -2.56 10.73
C LYS A 301 17.65 -2.63 9.50
N PHE A 302 18.84 -3.23 9.61
CA PHE A 302 19.74 -3.38 8.47
C PHE A 302 19.12 -4.25 7.35
N ALA A 303 18.59 -5.43 7.69
CA ALA A 303 17.98 -6.31 6.70
C ALA A 303 16.77 -5.65 6.00
N ALA A 304 15.91 -4.96 6.75
CA ALA A 304 14.77 -4.21 6.21
C ALA A 304 15.21 -3.03 5.32
N GLN A 305 16.30 -2.34 5.68
CA GLN A 305 16.88 -1.28 4.86
C GLN A 305 17.42 -1.84 3.54
N VAL A 306 18.10 -2.98 3.55
CA VAL A 306 18.56 -3.66 2.32
C VAL A 306 17.37 -4.04 1.44
N VAL A 307 16.29 -4.56 2.03
CA VAL A 307 15.05 -4.83 1.28
C VAL A 307 14.51 -3.55 0.65
N THR A 308 14.44 -2.46 1.41
CA THR A 308 13.94 -1.17 0.92
C THR A 308 14.79 -0.62 -0.24
N MET A 309 16.11 -0.78 -0.17
CA MET A 309 17.03 -0.27 -1.20
C MET A 309 17.00 -1.09 -2.49
N PHE A 310 16.86 -2.41 -2.39
CA PHE A 310 17.08 -3.29 -3.54
C PHE A 310 15.82 -3.97 -4.05
N HIS A 311 14.81 -4.23 -3.21
CA HIS A 311 13.65 -5.01 -3.62
C HIS A 311 12.89 -4.32 -4.74
N LYS A 312 12.58 -5.10 -5.77
CA LYS A 312 11.96 -4.68 -7.02
C LYS A 312 12.80 -3.70 -7.86
N THR A 313 13.98 -3.24 -7.44
CA THR A 313 14.86 -2.44 -8.32
C THR A 313 15.32 -3.25 -9.53
N ALA A 314 15.61 -2.60 -10.65
CA ALA A 314 16.07 -3.29 -11.85
C ALA A 314 17.49 -3.84 -11.65
N TRP A 315 17.77 -5.02 -12.22
CA TRP A 315 19.15 -5.49 -12.30
C TRP A 315 19.96 -4.59 -13.25
N PRO A 316 21.27 -4.43 -13.05
CA PRO A 316 22.11 -3.79 -14.05
C PRO A 316 22.11 -4.60 -15.36
N SER A 317 22.31 -3.92 -16.48
CA SER A 317 22.29 -4.54 -17.83
C SER A 317 23.23 -5.74 -17.97
N SER A 318 24.38 -5.72 -17.29
CA SER A 318 25.34 -6.83 -17.25
C SER A 318 24.80 -8.11 -16.58
N ILE A 319 23.79 -7.98 -15.70
CA ILE A 319 23.15 -9.10 -14.99
C ILE A 319 21.79 -9.45 -15.64
N LEU A 320 21.14 -8.50 -16.31
CA LEU A 320 19.87 -8.73 -17.01
C LEU A 320 19.97 -9.78 -18.12
N SER A 321 21.15 -9.92 -18.75
CA SER A 321 21.38 -10.95 -19.77
C SER A 321 21.34 -12.38 -19.24
N ILE A 322 21.59 -12.56 -17.94
CA ILE A 322 21.67 -13.87 -17.27
C ILE A 322 20.52 -14.13 -16.31
N SER A 323 19.85 -13.09 -15.81
CA SER A 323 18.71 -13.21 -14.88
C SER A 323 17.40 -13.43 -15.64
N SER A 324 16.63 -14.44 -15.21
CA SER A 324 15.26 -14.66 -15.67
C SER A 324 14.27 -13.58 -15.20
N THR A 325 14.67 -12.74 -14.24
CA THR A 325 13.85 -11.68 -13.67
C THR A 325 14.42 -10.31 -14.02
N LYS A 326 13.55 -9.36 -14.39
CA LYS A 326 13.94 -7.97 -14.66
C LYS A 326 14.31 -7.19 -13.39
N THR A 327 13.79 -7.62 -12.24
CA THR A 327 13.93 -6.91 -10.97
C THR A 327 14.46 -7.82 -9.87
N ILE A 328 15.16 -7.23 -8.90
CA ILE A 328 15.68 -7.93 -7.73
C ILE A 328 14.51 -8.42 -6.87
N THR A 329 14.46 -9.73 -6.63
CA THR A 329 13.41 -10.38 -5.82
C THR A 329 13.83 -10.48 -4.35
N MET A 330 12.86 -10.74 -3.46
CA MET A 330 13.17 -11.06 -2.05
C MET A 330 14.09 -12.27 -1.90
N ASP A 331 13.94 -13.30 -2.73
CA ASP A 331 14.81 -14.49 -2.72
C ASP A 331 16.27 -14.13 -3.08
N ALA A 332 16.47 -13.19 -4.02
CA ALA A 332 17.82 -12.70 -4.35
C ALA A 332 18.48 -12.04 -3.14
N ILE A 333 17.74 -11.17 -2.45
CA ILE A 333 18.20 -10.43 -1.28
C ILE A 333 18.49 -11.39 -0.12
N GLN A 334 17.61 -12.36 0.10
CA GLN A 334 17.80 -13.41 1.09
C GLN A 334 19.10 -14.19 0.85
N LYS A 335 19.34 -14.62 -0.38
CA LYS A 335 20.57 -15.33 -0.77
C LYS A 335 21.81 -14.46 -0.58
N ALA A 336 21.75 -13.19 -0.98
CA ALA A 336 22.86 -12.25 -0.84
C ALA A 336 23.19 -11.95 0.64
N LEU A 337 22.17 -11.83 1.50
CA LEU A 337 22.34 -11.66 2.95
C LEU A 337 22.71 -12.95 3.69
N ARG A 338 22.55 -14.12 3.04
CA ARG A 338 22.75 -15.46 3.61
C ARG A 338 21.95 -15.70 4.89
N ILE A 339 20.68 -15.30 4.87
CA ILE A 339 19.71 -15.49 5.97
C ILE A 339 18.52 -16.34 5.50
N GLY A 340 17.71 -16.83 6.43
CA GLY A 340 16.49 -17.56 6.10
C GLY A 340 15.38 -16.65 5.53
N ALA A 341 14.49 -17.22 4.72
CA ALA A 341 13.34 -16.50 4.14
C ALA A 341 12.44 -15.90 5.23
N THR A 342 12.14 -16.70 6.25
CA THR A 342 11.36 -16.30 7.42
C THR A 342 12.05 -15.14 8.14
N THR A 343 13.36 -15.24 8.38
CA THR A 343 14.15 -14.21 9.04
C THR A 343 14.10 -12.86 8.33
N LEU A 344 14.15 -12.84 7.00
CA LEU A 344 14.08 -11.60 6.22
C LEU A 344 12.69 -10.96 6.31
N ASN A 345 11.62 -11.76 6.19
CA ASN A 345 10.25 -11.27 6.33
C ASN A 345 9.98 -10.76 7.76
N ASP A 346 10.46 -11.47 8.77
CA ASP A 346 10.37 -11.05 10.17
C ASP A 346 11.13 -9.75 10.39
N ALA A 347 12.32 -9.59 9.82
CA ALA A 347 13.09 -8.35 9.90
C ALA A 347 12.32 -7.14 9.35
N VAL A 348 11.71 -7.29 8.17
CA VAL A 348 10.87 -6.24 7.56
C VAL A 348 9.67 -5.91 8.45
N LYS A 349 8.95 -6.93 8.93
CA LYS A 349 7.76 -6.76 9.76
C LYS A 349 8.11 -6.11 11.11
N MET A 350 9.15 -6.59 11.79
CA MET A 350 9.53 -6.12 13.12
C MET A 350 10.14 -4.72 13.06
N THR A 351 10.95 -4.42 12.04
CA THR A 351 11.47 -3.05 11.84
C THR A 351 10.33 -2.06 11.73
N ARG A 352 9.28 -2.36 10.96
CA ARG A 352 8.10 -1.49 10.84
C ARG A 352 7.43 -1.25 12.20
N ILE A 353 7.22 -2.29 13.01
CA ILE A 353 6.63 -2.13 14.36
C ILE A 353 7.52 -1.26 15.23
N VAL A 354 8.83 -1.53 15.25
CA VAL A 354 9.81 -0.75 16.03
C VAL A 354 9.80 0.73 15.60
N GLU A 355 9.80 1.02 14.30
CA GLU A 355 9.75 2.39 13.78
C GLU A 355 8.46 3.14 14.13
N ILE A 356 7.36 2.43 14.42
CA ILE A 356 6.09 3.04 14.81
C ILE A 356 6.05 3.36 16.31
N TYR A 357 6.50 2.42 17.15
CA TYR A 357 6.27 2.47 18.60
C TYR A 357 7.52 2.82 19.43
N THR A 358 8.71 2.97 18.83
CA THR A 358 9.89 3.49 19.56
C THR A 358 9.95 5.01 19.53
N ARG A 359 10.94 5.60 20.22
CA ARG A 359 11.07 7.07 20.41
C ARG A 359 11.06 7.89 19.13
N GLU A 360 11.45 7.28 18.02
CA GLU A 360 11.49 7.91 16.69
C GLU A 360 10.13 7.86 15.96
N GLY A 361 9.19 7.08 16.48
CA GLY A 361 7.94 6.74 15.82
C GLY A 361 6.75 7.63 16.18
N PRO A 362 5.73 7.68 15.31
CA PRO A 362 4.52 8.47 15.53
C PRO A 362 3.67 8.03 16.73
N ASN A 363 3.78 6.76 17.13
CA ASN A 363 2.96 6.16 18.18
C ASN A 363 3.85 5.65 19.33
N TYR A 364 4.77 6.49 19.78
CA TYR A 364 5.73 6.13 20.83
C TYR A 364 5.08 5.41 22.02
N SER A 365 5.68 4.29 22.42
CA SER A 365 5.40 3.55 23.63
C SER A 365 6.71 3.36 24.41
N GLU A 366 6.72 3.82 25.65
CA GLU A 366 7.85 3.62 26.57
C GLU A 366 8.12 2.13 26.83
N GLU A 367 7.08 1.31 26.88
CA GLU A 367 7.22 -0.14 27.09
C GLU A 367 7.93 -0.81 25.92
N VAL A 368 7.57 -0.43 24.68
CA VAL A 368 8.24 -0.95 23.48
C VAL A 368 9.68 -0.43 23.38
N ASP A 369 9.92 0.86 23.65
CA ASP A 369 11.27 1.43 23.64
C ASP A 369 12.17 0.80 24.72
N SER A 370 11.63 0.51 25.90
CA SER A 370 12.34 -0.21 26.97
C SER A 370 12.67 -1.65 26.56
N GLU A 371 11.67 -2.40 26.09
CA GLU A 371 11.85 -3.82 25.76
C GLU A 371 12.82 -4.03 24.59
N THR A 372 12.79 -3.13 23.60
CA THR A 372 13.73 -3.15 22.46
C THR A 372 15.16 -2.77 22.84
N ARG A 373 15.37 -2.04 23.95
CA ARG A 373 16.70 -1.63 24.45
C ARG A 373 17.24 -2.56 25.54
N LYS A 374 16.40 -3.45 26.06
CA LYS A 374 16.72 -4.33 27.19
C LYS A 374 17.97 -5.16 26.88
N ALA A 375 18.99 -5.00 27.70
CA ALA A 375 20.17 -5.85 27.71
C ALA A 375 19.86 -7.06 28.61
N GLU A 376 18.98 -7.95 28.17
CA GLU A 376 18.86 -9.25 28.83
C GLU A 376 20.12 -10.08 28.56
N GLU A 377 20.56 -10.84 29.56
CA GLU A 377 21.58 -11.86 29.31
C GLU A 377 21.06 -12.82 28.24
N PRO A 378 21.91 -13.22 27.27
CA PRO A 378 21.50 -14.08 26.18
C PRO A 378 21.18 -15.49 26.71
N LEU A 379 19.96 -15.67 27.21
CA LEU A 379 19.37 -16.98 27.44
C LEU A 379 19.22 -17.64 26.08
N GLU A 380 19.96 -18.73 25.86
CA GLU A 380 20.05 -19.42 24.58
C GLU A 380 18.65 -19.64 23.96
N ASN A 381 18.46 -19.09 22.75
CA ASN A 381 17.31 -19.30 21.86
C ASN A 381 15.92 -18.82 22.31
N VAL A 382 15.72 -18.33 23.55
CA VAL A 382 14.40 -17.87 24.01
C VAL A 382 14.14 -16.41 23.62
N GLY A 383 15.13 -15.52 23.76
CA GLY A 383 14.93 -14.07 23.58
C GLY A 383 14.45 -13.66 22.19
N ALA A 384 14.77 -14.45 21.16
CA ALA A 384 14.36 -14.20 19.78
C ALA A 384 12.86 -14.23 19.56
N SER A 385 12.27 -15.33 20.00
CA SER A 385 10.85 -15.58 19.88
C SER A 385 10.08 -14.68 20.83
N THR A 386 10.64 -14.38 22.01
CA THR A 386 10.00 -13.53 23.03
C THR A 386 9.85 -12.09 22.55
N LEU A 387 10.92 -11.42 22.11
CA LEU A 387 10.81 -10.03 21.63
C LEU A 387 9.87 -9.93 20.42
N MET A 388 9.98 -10.86 19.48
CA MET A 388 9.11 -10.88 18.31
C MET A 388 7.63 -11.09 18.70
N ALA A 389 7.33 -12.01 19.61
CA ALA A 389 5.99 -12.25 20.10
C ALA A 389 5.44 -11.03 20.83
N PHE A 390 6.24 -10.41 21.70
CA PHE A 390 5.89 -9.17 22.39
C PHE A 390 5.51 -8.06 21.39
N LEU A 391 6.37 -7.79 20.39
CA LEU A 391 6.12 -6.75 19.39
C LEU A 391 4.86 -7.03 18.56
N GLN A 392 4.65 -8.30 18.18
CA GLN A 392 3.45 -8.69 17.42
C GLN A 392 2.17 -8.57 18.26
N GLN A 393 2.21 -8.98 19.53
CA GLN A 393 1.11 -8.83 20.47
C GLN A 393 0.81 -7.36 20.73
N TRP A 394 1.84 -6.54 20.93
CA TRP A 394 1.70 -5.10 21.12
C TRP A 394 0.99 -4.44 19.94
N ALA A 395 1.46 -4.70 18.72
CA ALA A 395 0.86 -4.16 17.50
C ALA A 395 -0.57 -4.65 17.28
N GLY A 396 -0.91 -5.87 17.72
CA GLY A 396 -2.27 -6.40 17.67
C GLY A 396 -3.23 -5.72 18.66
N ASN A 397 -2.75 -5.40 19.86
CA ASN A 397 -3.54 -4.75 20.91
C ASN A 397 -3.67 -3.23 20.72
N HIS A 398 -2.71 -2.63 20.02
CA HIS A 398 -2.66 -1.20 19.76
C HIS A 398 -2.67 -0.95 18.26
N PRO A 399 -3.75 -1.29 17.53
CA PRO A 399 -3.81 -1.08 16.10
C PRO A 399 -3.52 0.39 15.81
N ILE A 400 -2.75 0.65 14.76
CA ILE A 400 -2.46 2.00 14.30
C ILE A 400 -3.82 2.60 13.91
N VAL A 401 -4.36 3.48 14.76
CA VAL A 401 -5.57 4.22 14.44
C VAL A 401 -5.15 5.21 13.37
N GLU A 402 -5.47 4.87 12.12
CA GLU A 402 -5.40 5.75 10.97
C GLU A 402 -6.48 6.83 11.17
N ASN A 403 -6.22 7.76 12.11
CA ASN A 403 -6.93 9.03 12.17
C ASN A 403 -6.70 9.76 10.88
#